data_AF-S1NAE2-F1
#
_entry.id   AF-S1NAE2-F1
#
_cell.length_a   1.000
_cell.length_b   1.000
_cell.length_c   1.000
_cell.angle_alpha   90.00
_cell.angle_beta   90.00
_cell.angle_gamma   90.00
#
_symmetry.space_group_name_H-M   'P 1'
#
loop_
_entity.id
_entity.type
_entity.pdbx_description
1 polymer ?
#
loop_
_entity_poly.entity_id
_entity_poly.type
_entity_poly.pdbx_seq_one_letter_code
_entity_poly.pdbx_strand_id
1 'polypeptide(L)'
;MIVDFVVLTLLFGIGILTVNILIAVMEKASPRKGLLILTIFELFVMAGFLYIALPSKNLSSLLWYNLWGAFAAILLASLYLSVIKAGKKIRKNTLISTKRADISFDTKLVSAQLGKVFAAVMVLMVLLFAVSKISAITSIDEVYSSIPAKTKEKAEVLTSTKETPIAIAPDMVKRKMLQKFSVIPNSNMFTLDGITAQTINGEYVYVATVEYNGFFKWLKLGEVPGYFKISATDINAQPEFVKESLKYTPSAFFNQDAGRKIYAAFPGYASYGKINLEIDDKGIPYYIQTLYKEYGVTGLMHYNDFKTAVLNAQTGDVKLYDSKKAPAFVDAPITSAAANSMNEFFGRYGQGWWNQFVFGAKKDVKVPTDNGIYAAGQITPMLSKEGQLNYFTDFTSGDDDQDSALGYSLIDARSGQLTYYRDSEVGIMDSDGAISIASKIYPEKKWDAEMPVLYNIDGVPTWIVSLMDTKGIFKKYVYINAVDNDIVVDAENAQNALDAYRIELATKGSNNSSTEADALAQKSGVVQRIVVLANGSNTVVSFLLKDDNTVYSVNSNNSPYAIFIKEGDKVTFKANVTADQTAASIQDLTVQGLGTKE
;
A
#
# COMPACT_ATOMS: atom_id res chain seq x y z
N MET A 1 -16.12 23.26 -6.40
CA MET A 1 -14.97 23.04 -7.31
C MET A 1 -14.40 24.33 -7.89
N ILE A 2 -15.14 25.15 -8.67
CA ILE A 2 -14.58 26.39 -9.23
C ILE A 2 -14.03 27.31 -8.13
N VAL A 3 -14.81 27.53 -7.07
CA VAL A 3 -14.39 28.31 -5.90
C VAL A 3 -13.13 27.73 -5.27
N ASP A 4 -13.07 26.41 -5.11
CA ASP A 4 -11.91 25.71 -4.53
C ASP A 4 -10.65 25.90 -5.38
N PHE A 5 -10.77 25.84 -6.71
CA PHE A 5 -9.65 26.12 -7.62
C PHE A 5 -9.23 27.59 -7.63
N VAL A 6 -10.15 28.53 -7.40
CA VAL A 6 -9.80 29.93 -7.20
C VAL A 6 -8.97 30.07 -5.92
N VAL A 7 -9.40 29.44 -4.82
CA VAL A 7 -8.64 29.43 -3.56
C VAL A 7 -7.25 28.82 -3.76
N LEU A 8 -7.16 27.67 -4.43
CA LEU A 8 -5.88 27.03 -4.76
C LEU A 8 -4.99 27.93 -5.62
N THR A 9 -5.56 28.57 -6.63
CA THR A 9 -4.81 29.50 -7.51
C THR A 9 -4.24 30.67 -6.72
N LEU A 10 -5.01 31.21 -5.76
CA LEU A 10 -4.52 32.25 -4.88
C LEU A 10 -3.41 31.75 -3.96
N LEU A 11 -3.52 30.53 -3.42
CA LEU A 11 -2.49 29.91 -2.57
C LEU A 11 -1.17 29.65 -3.30
N PHE A 12 -1.21 29.15 -4.53
CA PHE A 12 -0.03 28.93 -5.37
C PHE A 12 0.46 30.23 -6.06
N GLY A 13 -0.38 31.25 -6.09
CA GLY A 13 -0.15 32.53 -6.76
C GLY A 13 0.26 33.68 -5.84
N ILE A 14 0.49 33.45 -4.54
CA ILE A 14 0.93 34.48 -3.59
C ILE A 14 2.22 35.15 -4.07
N GLY A 15 3.17 34.39 -4.61
CA GLY A 15 4.42 34.92 -5.15
C GLY A 15 4.19 35.85 -6.35
N ILE A 16 3.33 35.45 -7.29
CA ILE A 16 2.93 36.26 -8.46
C ILE A 16 2.30 37.58 -8.00
N LEU A 17 1.33 37.51 -7.08
CA LEU A 17 0.64 38.66 -6.51
C LEU A 17 1.62 39.61 -5.81
N THR A 18 2.47 39.07 -4.95
CA THR A 18 3.43 39.85 -4.14
C THR A 18 4.40 40.60 -5.04
N VAL A 19 5.01 39.92 -6.02
CA VAL A 19 5.95 40.53 -6.95
C VAL A 19 5.30 41.63 -7.78
N ASN A 20 4.13 41.36 -8.38
CA ASN A 20 3.48 42.35 -9.24
C ASN A 20 3.01 43.58 -8.46
N ILE A 21 2.54 43.41 -7.22
CA ILE A 21 2.21 44.52 -6.32
C ILE A 21 3.47 45.34 -6.01
N LEU A 22 4.58 44.69 -5.65
CA LEU A 22 5.85 45.37 -5.37
C LEU A 22 6.34 46.17 -6.59
N ILE A 23 6.30 45.59 -7.78
CA ILE A 23 6.70 46.26 -9.03
C ILE A 23 5.80 47.48 -9.28
N ALA A 24 4.49 47.34 -9.13
CA ALA A 24 3.54 48.44 -9.33
C ALA A 24 3.74 49.60 -8.34
N VAL A 25 4.20 49.32 -7.12
CA VAL A 25 4.54 50.32 -6.09
C VAL A 25 5.89 50.98 -6.37
N MET A 26 6.92 50.20 -6.75
CA MET A 26 8.29 50.70 -6.94
C MET A 26 8.46 51.48 -8.25
N GLU A 27 7.79 51.08 -9.33
CA GLU A 27 7.83 51.77 -10.63
C GLU A 27 6.69 52.78 -10.74
N LYS A 28 6.89 53.99 -10.20
CA LYS A 28 5.89 55.09 -10.23
C LYS A 28 5.38 55.44 -11.64
N ALA A 29 6.16 55.18 -12.68
CA ALA A 29 5.80 55.44 -14.09
C ALA A 29 5.21 54.21 -14.82
N SER A 30 4.98 53.09 -14.12
CA SER A 30 4.42 51.88 -14.70
C SER A 30 2.94 52.04 -15.06
N PRO A 31 2.47 51.43 -16.18
CA PRO A 31 1.05 51.42 -16.50
C PRO A 31 0.32 50.40 -15.62
N ARG A 32 -0.19 50.87 -14.47
CA ARG A 32 -0.88 50.04 -13.46
C ARG A 32 -1.95 49.12 -14.04
N LYS A 33 -2.77 49.61 -14.99
CA LYS A 33 -3.80 48.80 -15.67
C LYS A 33 -3.20 47.62 -16.43
N GLY A 34 -2.06 47.84 -17.08
CA GLY A 34 -1.38 46.81 -17.86
C GLY A 34 -0.71 45.75 -17.00
N LEU A 35 -0.10 46.15 -15.89
CA LEU A 35 0.41 45.21 -14.89
C LEU A 35 -0.72 44.38 -14.28
N LEU A 36 -1.87 44.98 -13.98
CA LEU A 36 -3.03 44.25 -13.48
C LEU A 36 -3.55 43.20 -14.49
N ILE A 37 -3.60 43.55 -15.79
CA ILE A 37 -3.97 42.59 -16.84
C ILE A 37 -2.94 41.45 -16.91
N LEU A 38 -1.65 41.75 -16.81
CA LEU A 38 -0.59 40.75 -16.78
C LEU A 38 -0.74 39.80 -15.58
N THR A 39 -0.99 40.33 -14.39
CA THR A 39 -1.22 39.52 -13.19
C THR A 39 -2.43 38.60 -13.34
N ILE A 40 -3.53 39.09 -13.90
CA ILE A 40 -4.72 38.24 -14.17
C ILE A 40 -4.37 37.12 -15.16
N PHE A 41 -3.61 37.43 -16.21
CA PHE A 41 -3.15 36.43 -17.17
C PHE A 41 -2.26 35.37 -16.51
N GLU A 42 -1.30 35.77 -15.68
CA GLU A 42 -0.41 34.84 -14.96
C GLU A 42 -1.20 33.93 -14.00
N LEU A 43 -2.17 34.48 -13.26
CA LEU A 43 -3.05 33.70 -12.39
C LEU A 43 -3.96 32.77 -13.19
N PHE A 44 -4.40 33.16 -14.38
CA PHE A 44 -5.18 32.29 -15.27
C PHE A 44 -4.33 31.12 -15.78
N VAL A 45 -3.06 31.37 -16.15
CA VAL A 45 -2.12 30.32 -16.52
C VAL A 45 -1.86 29.38 -15.35
N MET A 46 -1.65 29.92 -14.14
CA MET A 46 -1.51 29.13 -12.91
C MET A 46 -2.75 28.28 -12.65
N ALA A 47 -3.96 28.85 -12.76
CA ALA A 47 -5.21 28.12 -12.60
C ALA A 47 -5.33 26.95 -13.59
N GLY A 48 -4.98 27.19 -14.87
CA GLY A 48 -4.95 26.16 -15.90
C GLY A 48 -3.94 25.05 -15.58
N PHE A 49 -2.74 25.42 -15.12
CA PHE A 49 -1.72 24.46 -14.68
C PHE A 49 -2.21 23.61 -13.50
N LEU A 50 -2.74 24.23 -12.45
CA LEU A 50 -3.26 23.51 -11.27
C LEU A 50 -4.39 22.56 -11.64
N TYR A 51 -5.28 22.97 -12.55
CA TYR A 51 -6.42 22.17 -12.97
C TYR A 51 -6.04 20.93 -13.80
N ILE A 52 -4.88 20.94 -14.45
CA ILE A 52 -4.41 19.84 -15.31
C ILE A 52 -3.37 18.98 -14.58
N ALA A 53 -2.36 19.59 -13.95
CA ALA A 53 -1.23 18.88 -13.39
C ALA A 53 -1.46 18.38 -11.96
N LEU A 54 -2.38 18.98 -11.20
CA LEU A 54 -2.67 18.63 -9.80
C LEU A 54 -1.40 18.47 -8.94
N PRO A 55 -0.47 19.46 -8.96
CA PRO A 55 0.80 19.34 -8.27
C PRO A 55 0.63 19.19 -6.75
N SER A 56 1.59 18.54 -6.08
CA SER A 56 1.54 18.38 -4.62
C SER A 56 1.32 19.72 -3.90
N LYS A 57 0.47 19.68 -2.87
CA LYS A 57 0.09 20.84 -2.04
C LYS A 57 0.77 20.80 -0.66
N ASN A 58 1.83 20.02 -0.51
CA ASN A 58 2.65 20.09 0.69
C ASN A 58 3.32 21.47 0.79
N LEU A 59 3.73 21.88 2.01
CA LEU A 59 4.20 23.24 2.26
C LEU A 59 5.45 23.57 1.42
N SER A 60 6.37 22.64 1.29
CA SER A 60 7.59 22.74 0.49
C SER A 60 7.28 22.99 -0.99
N SER A 61 6.38 22.21 -1.58
CA SER A 61 5.95 22.41 -2.96
C SER A 61 5.24 23.75 -3.13
N LEU A 62 4.31 24.10 -2.23
CA LEU A 62 3.63 25.39 -2.25
C LEU A 62 4.62 26.56 -2.25
N LEU A 63 5.64 26.53 -1.39
CA LEU A 63 6.68 27.55 -1.34
C LEU A 63 7.47 27.60 -2.64
N TRP A 64 7.86 26.45 -3.20
CA TRP A 64 8.55 26.37 -4.49
C TRP A 64 7.71 26.93 -5.64
N TYR A 65 6.44 26.55 -5.77
CA TYR A 65 5.57 27.07 -6.81
C TYR A 65 5.35 28.58 -6.69
N ASN A 66 5.25 29.09 -5.46
CA ASN A 66 5.18 30.53 -5.22
C ASN A 66 6.47 31.26 -5.62
N LEU A 67 7.66 30.70 -5.31
CA LEU A 67 8.93 31.29 -5.72
C LEU A 67 9.14 31.22 -7.25
N TRP A 68 8.77 30.12 -7.89
CA TRP A 68 8.79 30.01 -9.35
C TRP A 68 7.79 30.94 -10.02
N GLY A 69 6.60 31.09 -9.45
CA GLY A 69 5.60 32.06 -9.90
C GLY A 69 6.11 33.50 -9.75
N ALA A 70 6.74 33.83 -8.62
CA ALA A 70 7.40 35.12 -8.40
C ALA A 70 8.50 35.36 -9.44
N PHE A 71 9.37 34.38 -9.67
CA PHE A 71 10.45 34.45 -10.66
C PHE A 71 9.90 34.69 -12.07
N ALA A 72 8.90 33.92 -12.49
CA ALA A 72 8.24 34.09 -13.79
C ALA A 72 7.58 35.47 -13.93
N ALA A 73 6.89 35.94 -12.88
CA ALA A 73 6.26 37.25 -12.87
C ALA A 73 7.28 38.40 -13.02
N ILE A 74 8.46 38.29 -12.41
CA ILE A 74 9.54 39.27 -12.60
C ILE A 74 9.99 39.31 -14.07
N LEU A 75 10.21 38.14 -14.68
CA LEU A 75 10.64 38.05 -16.08
C LEU A 75 9.57 38.64 -17.02
N LEU A 76 8.31 38.26 -16.85
CA LEU A 76 7.20 38.76 -17.67
C LEU A 76 6.98 40.26 -17.48
N ALA A 77 7.03 40.76 -16.25
CA ALA A 77 6.92 42.19 -15.97
C ALA A 77 8.11 42.97 -16.57
N SER A 78 9.33 42.42 -16.51
CA SER A 78 10.52 43.04 -17.10
C SER A 78 10.42 43.15 -18.63
N LEU A 79 9.93 42.09 -19.28
CA LEU A 79 9.67 42.05 -20.72
C LEU A 79 8.58 43.07 -21.08
N TYR A 80 7.46 43.07 -20.35
CA TYR A 80 6.34 43.98 -20.55
C TYR A 80 6.77 45.45 -20.47
N LEU A 81 7.51 45.83 -19.41
CA LEU A 81 8.01 47.19 -19.23
C LEU A 81 9.02 47.60 -20.31
N SER A 82 9.85 46.66 -20.77
CA SER A 82 10.81 46.89 -21.86
C SER A 82 10.12 47.18 -23.18
N VAL A 83 9.08 46.41 -23.53
CA VAL A 83 8.24 46.63 -24.72
C VAL A 83 7.57 47.99 -24.67
N ILE A 84 7.02 48.40 -23.52
CA ILE A 84 6.40 49.72 -23.36
C ILE A 84 7.41 50.86 -23.53
N LYS A 85 8.61 50.72 -22.93
CA LYS A 85 9.68 51.74 -23.05
C LYS A 85 10.13 51.87 -24.50
N ALA A 86 10.33 50.75 -25.21
CA ALA A 86 10.66 50.74 -26.63
C ALA A 86 9.54 51.42 -27.46
N GLY A 87 8.28 51.07 -27.22
CA GLY A 87 7.13 51.68 -27.91
C GLY A 87 7.02 53.19 -27.67
N LYS A 88 7.26 53.67 -26.43
CA LYS A 88 7.30 55.11 -26.12
C LYS A 88 8.46 55.83 -26.83
N LYS A 89 9.65 55.22 -26.90
CA LYS A 89 10.82 55.76 -27.60
C LYS A 89 10.56 55.87 -29.12
N ILE A 90 9.97 54.83 -29.72
CA ILE A 90 9.55 54.83 -31.13
C ILE A 90 8.53 55.93 -31.38
N ARG A 91 7.44 56.00 -30.60
CA ARG A 91 6.40 57.03 -30.76
C ARG A 91 6.95 58.46 -30.62
N LYS A 92 7.88 58.69 -29.68
CA LYS A 92 8.55 59.98 -29.50
C LYS A 92 9.45 60.33 -30.69
N ASN A 93 10.21 59.38 -31.23
CA ASN A 93 11.08 59.61 -32.38
C ASN A 93 10.27 59.81 -33.68
N THR A 94 9.18 59.07 -33.88
CA THR A 94 8.26 59.24 -35.03
C THR A 94 7.51 60.58 -35.00
N LEU A 95 7.23 61.13 -33.82
CA LEU A 95 6.61 62.46 -33.67
C LEU A 95 7.59 63.63 -33.83
N ILE A 96 8.91 63.41 -33.72
CA ILE A 96 9.93 64.48 -33.68
C ILE A 96 10.86 64.46 -34.92
N SER A 97 10.93 63.37 -35.70
CA SER A 97 11.91 63.24 -36.80
C SER A 97 11.39 62.45 -38.01
N THR A 98 11.71 62.95 -39.22
CA THR A 98 11.45 62.33 -40.54
C THR A 98 12.56 61.36 -40.99
N LYS A 99 13.44 60.87 -40.12
CA LYS A 99 14.43 59.82 -40.45
C LYS A 99 14.18 58.51 -39.70
N ARG A 100 14.46 57.38 -40.39
CA ARG A 100 14.30 55.98 -39.92
C ARG A 100 14.79 55.84 -38.47
N ALA A 101 13.90 55.37 -37.59
CA ALA A 101 14.21 55.13 -36.20
C ALA A 101 15.08 53.87 -36.05
N ASP A 102 16.30 54.02 -35.54
CA ASP A 102 17.12 52.87 -35.12
C ASP A 102 16.48 52.18 -33.92
N ILE A 103 16.17 50.89 -34.08
CA ILE A 103 15.64 50.03 -33.03
C ILE A 103 16.83 49.46 -32.25
N SER A 104 17.46 50.27 -31.40
CA SER A 104 18.36 49.75 -30.39
C SER A 104 17.58 49.43 -29.11
N PHE A 105 17.53 48.14 -28.76
CA PHE A 105 17.15 47.70 -27.42
C PHE A 105 18.25 48.17 -26.47
N ASP A 106 17.92 49.12 -25.60
CA ASP A 106 18.85 49.59 -24.57
C ASP A 106 19.14 48.42 -23.61
N THR A 107 20.39 47.97 -23.56
CA THR A 107 20.83 46.76 -22.85
C THR A 107 20.80 46.92 -21.32
N LYS A 108 20.47 48.11 -20.80
CA LYS A 108 20.00 48.29 -19.41
C LYS A 108 18.55 47.80 -19.27
N LEU A 109 18.35 46.51 -19.57
CA LEU A 109 17.06 45.85 -19.78
C LEU A 109 16.22 45.70 -18.49
N VAL A 110 16.85 45.80 -17.32
CA VAL A 110 16.20 45.63 -16.01
C VAL A 110 16.39 46.91 -15.19
N SER A 111 15.30 47.51 -14.72
CA SER A 111 15.45 48.66 -13.81
C SER A 111 16.17 48.22 -12.55
N ALA A 112 17.00 49.08 -11.96
CA ALA A 112 17.76 48.73 -10.76
C ALA A 112 16.88 48.20 -9.61
N GLN A 113 15.60 48.59 -9.59
CA GLN A 113 14.60 48.10 -8.62
C GLN A 113 14.13 46.68 -8.94
N LEU A 114 13.83 46.36 -10.21
CA LEU A 114 13.51 44.99 -10.65
C LEU A 114 14.69 44.04 -10.38
N GLY A 115 15.93 44.50 -10.59
CA GLY A 115 17.13 43.72 -10.29
C GLY A 115 17.26 43.36 -8.80
N LYS A 116 16.84 44.25 -7.89
CA LYS A 116 16.81 43.98 -6.45
C LYS A 116 15.75 42.95 -6.08
N VAL A 117 14.54 43.06 -6.64
CA VAL A 117 13.46 42.09 -6.41
C VAL A 117 13.86 40.71 -6.94
N PHE A 118 14.48 40.66 -8.13
CA PHE A 118 15.04 39.44 -8.69
C PHE A 118 16.09 38.81 -7.78
N ALA A 119 17.08 39.59 -7.35
CA ALA A 119 18.11 39.11 -6.42
C ALA A 119 17.50 38.59 -5.11
N ALA A 120 16.49 39.27 -4.56
CA ALA A 120 15.81 38.82 -3.36
C ALA A 120 15.08 37.47 -3.55
N VAL A 121 14.37 37.28 -4.66
CA VAL A 121 13.72 35.99 -4.97
C VAL A 121 14.77 34.88 -5.14
N MET A 122 15.88 35.16 -5.82
CA MET A 122 16.98 34.18 -5.97
C MET A 122 17.58 33.79 -4.62
N VAL A 123 17.79 34.76 -3.72
CA VAL A 123 18.25 34.49 -2.35
C VAL A 123 17.24 33.63 -1.60
N LEU A 124 15.93 33.92 -1.70
CA LEU A 124 14.88 33.10 -1.08
C LEU A 124 14.83 31.68 -1.63
N MET A 125 15.06 31.48 -2.93
CA MET A 125 15.14 30.14 -3.54
C MET A 125 16.33 29.35 -3.00
N VAL A 126 17.52 29.98 -2.90
CA VAL A 126 18.71 29.33 -2.32
C VAL A 126 18.50 29.02 -0.84
N LEU A 127 17.91 29.94 -0.08
CA LEU A 127 17.58 29.74 1.33
C LEU A 127 16.57 28.60 1.51
N LEU A 128 15.48 28.58 0.73
CA LEU A 128 14.49 27.52 0.80
C LEU A 128 15.12 26.17 0.46
N PHE A 129 15.98 26.10 -0.56
CA PHE A 129 16.71 24.88 -0.90
C PHE A 129 17.57 24.41 0.26
N ALA A 130 18.40 25.29 0.83
CA ALA A 130 19.26 24.97 1.96
C ALA A 130 18.46 24.50 3.18
N VAL A 131 17.44 25.26 3.58
CA VAL A 131 16.58 24.94 4.73
C VAL A 131 15.83 23.63 4.51
N SER A 132 15.25 23.40 3.34
CA SER A 132 14.49 22.18 3.06
C SER A 132 15.39 20.95 3.10
N LYS A 133 16.60 21.02 2.52
CA LYS A 133 17.55 19.90 2.50
C LYS A 133 18.16 19.62 3.86
N ILE A 134 18.56 20.66 4.60
CA ILE A 134 19.07 20.50 5.97
C ILE A 134 17.97 19.90 6.85
N SER A 135 16.76 20.48 6.82
CA SER A 135 15.63 20.00 7.62
C SER A 135 15.25 18.57 7.27
N ALA A 136 15.28 18.19 5.98
CA ALA A 136 14.94 16.83 5.57
C ALA A 136 15.93 15.79 6.11
N ILE A 137 17.20 16.16 6.31
CA ILE A 137 18.20 15.28 6.92
C ILE A 137 18.05 15.26 8.44
N THR A 138 17.92 16.43 9.08
CA THR A 138 17.89 16.53 10.55
C THR A 138 16.59 16.03 11.17
N SER A 139 15.48 16.05 10.43
CA SER A 139 14.17 15.57 10.90
C SER A 139 13.98 14.06 10.76
N ILE A 140 14.94 13.31 10.21
CA ILE A 140 14.76 11.86 9.97
C ILE A 140 14.42 11.11 11.25
N ASP A 141 15.08 11.43 12.35
CA ASP A 141 14.83 10.77 13.64
C ASP A 141 13.43 11.13 14.18
N GLU A 142 12.99 12.38 13.99
CA GLU A 142 11.66 12.84 14.38
C GLU A 142 10.56 12.19 13.53
N VAL A 143 10.76 12.13 12.20
CA VAL A 143 9.84 11.45 11.28
C VAL A 143 9.80 9.95 11.58
N TYR A 144 10.94 9.32 11.87
CA TYR A 144 11.02 7.91 12.26
C TYR A 144 10.22 7.67 13.54
N SER A 145 10.40 8.51 14.55
CA SER A 145 9.66 8.43 15.83
C SER A 145 8.15 8.66 15.68
N SER A 146 7.71 9.29 14.57
CA SER A 146 6.29 9.46 14.26
C SER A 146 5.62 8.19 13.75
N ILE A 147 6.38 7.17 13.33
CA ILE A 147 5.82 5.88 12.94
C ILE A 147 5.38 5.17 14.22
N PRO A 148 4.08 4.84 14.39
CA PRO A 148 3.62 4.05 15.52
C PRO A 148 4.06 2.59 15.30
N ALA A 149 5.32 2.29 15.62
CA ALA A 149 5.92 0.98 15.43
C ALA A 149 6.04 0.22 16.76
N LYS A 150 5.83 -1.09 16.73
CA LYS A 150 6.17 -2.01 17.83
C LYS A 150 6.86 -3.24 17.26
N THR A 151 7.78 -3.81 18.02
CA THR A 151 8.48 -5.05 17.64
C THR A 151 7.94 -6.21 18.48
N LYS A 152 7.71 -7.34 17.84
CA LYS A 152 7.37 -8.63 18.46
C LYS A 152 8.27 -9.71 17.89
N GLU A 153 8.46 -10.81 18.61
CA GLU A 153 9.20 -11.95 18.08
C GLU A 153 8.36 -12.75 17.09
N LYS A 154 7.11 -13.06 17.45
CA LYS A 154 6.20 -13.88 16.64
C LYS A 154 4.85 -13.22 16.43
N ALA A 155 4.26 -13.47 15.26
CA ALA A 155 2.87 -13.14 14.98
C ALA A 155 1.92 -14.08 15.73
N GLU A 156 0.65 -13.70 15.77
CA GLU A 156 -0.38 -14.55 16.36
C GLU A 156 -0.57 -15.83 15.56
N VAL A 157 -0.80 -16.95 16.26
CA VAL A 157 -0.92 -18.27 15.64
C VAL A 157 -2.18 -18.33 14.78
N LEU A 158 -2.03 -18.65 13.50
CA LEU A 158 -3.08 -19.08 12.59
C LEU A 158 -3.61 -20.44 13.02
N THR A 159 -4.77 -20.46 13.66
CA THR A 159 -5.36 -21.71 14.12
C THR A 159 -6.30 -22.32 13.08
N SER A 160 -7.02 -21.47 12.32
CA SER A 160 -7.93 -21.84 11.24
C SER A 160 -7.90 -20.83 10.09
N THR A 161 -8.08 -21.31 8.85
CA THR A 161 -8.24 -20.45 7.67
C THR A 161 -9.55 -19.66 7.67
N LYS A 162 -10.49 -19.95 8.59
CA LYS A 162 -11.70 -19.14 8.79
C LYS A 162 -11.44 -17.91 9.66
N GLU A 163 -10.56 -18.03 10.65
CA GLU A 163 -10.22 -16.91 11.56
C GLU A 163 -9.35 -15.88 10.86
N THR A 164 -8.44 -16.32 9.99
CA THR A 164 -7.57 -15.46 9.20
C THR A 164 -7.61 -15.96 7.75
N PRO A 165 -8.54 -15.43 6.94
CA PRO A 165 -8.76 -15.92 5.60
C PRO A 165 -7.56 -15.72 4.69
N ILE A 166 -7.17 -16.79 4.00
CA ILE A 166 -6.13 -16.76 2.99
C ILE A 166 -6.75 -16.23 1.70
N ALA A 167 -6.24 -15.09 1.25
CA ALA A 167 -6.69 -14.46 0.02
C ALA A 167 -6.26 -15.28 -1.20
N ILE A 168 -6.97 -15.09 -2.30
CA ILE A 168 -6.64 -15.57 -3.62
C ILE A 168 -5.84 -14.49 -4.34
N ALA A 169 -4.90 -14.91 -5.20
CA ALA A 169 -4.14 -14.01 -6.07
C ALA A 169 -5.06 -13.10 -6.93
N PRO A 170 -4.89 -11.76 -6.89
CA PRO A 170 -5.73 -10.82 -7.62
C PRO A 170 -5.72 -11.01 -9.14
N ASP A 171 -4.66 -11.55 -9.72
CA ASP A 171 -4.58 -11.79 -11.17
C ASP A 171 -5.58 -12.86 -11.63
N MET A 172 -5.83 -13.86 -10.78
CA MET A 172 -6.89 -14.84 -11.03
C MET A 172 -8.27 -14.17 -10.97
N VAL A 173 -8.50 -13.32 -9.97
CA VAL A 173 -9.72 -12.54 -9.79
C VAL A 173 -9.96 -11.60 -10.98
N LYS A 174 -8.94 -10.86 -11.38
CA LYS A 174 -8.95 -9.95 -12.54
C LYS A 174 -9.37 -10.68 -13.80
N ARG A 175 -8.77 -11.84 -14.07
CA ARG A 175 -9.13 -12.64 -15.26
C ARG A 175 -10.58 -13.09 -15.21
N LYS A 176 -11.06 -13.60 -14.07
CA LYS A 176 -12.47 -14.00 -13.92
C LYS A 176 -13.42 -12.84 -14.22
N MET A 177 -13.12 -11.65 -13.69
CA MET A 177 -13.90 -10.44 -13.95
C MET A 177 -13.85 -10.05 -15.43
N LEU A 178 -12.68 -10.12 -16.07
CA LEU A 178 -12.52 -9.86 -17.51
C LEU A 178 -13.31 -10.87 -18.37
N GLN A 179 -13.40 -12.14 -17.97
CA GLN A 179 -14.23 -13.13 -18.66
C GLN A 179 -15.73 -12.82 -18.57
N LYS A 180 -16.16 -12.19 -17.47
CA LYS A 180 -17.55 -11.73 -17.27
C LYS A 180 -17.77 -10.30 -17.74
N PHE A 181 -16.77 -9.62 -18.30
CA PHE A 181 -16.84 -8.19 -18.65
C PHE A 181 -17.92 -7.87 -19.69
N SER A 182 -18.32 -8.84 -20.50
CA SER A 182 -19.38 -8.70 -21.51
C SER A 182 -20.78 -8.45 -20.94
N VAL A 183 -21.01 -8.70 -19.65
CA VAL A 183 -22.29 -8.37 -18.97
C VAL A 183 -22.51 -6.87 -18.82
N ILE A 184 -21.44 -6.07 -18.95
CA ILE A 184 -21.53 -4.61 -18.87
C ILE A 184 -22.11 -4.07 -20.19
N PRO A 185 -23.17 -3.25 -20.14
CA PRO A 185 -23.67 -2.55 -21.33
C PRO A 185 -22.56 -1.70 -21.97
N ASN A 186 -22.37 -1.82 -23.29
CA ASN A 186 -21.29 -1.16 -24.03
C ASN A 186 -19.89 -1.47 -23.45
N SER A 187 -19.64 -2.72 -23.05
CA SER A 187 -18.39 -3.17 -22.42
C SER A 187 -17.11 -2.73 -23.16
N ASN A 188 -17.11 -2.67 -24.49
CA ASN A 188 -15.98 -2.15 -25.29
C ASN A 188 -15.59 -0.69 -24.96
N MET A 189 -16.45 0.04 -24.24
CA MET A 189 -16.19 1.40 -23.80
C MET A 189 -15.50 1.53 -22.46
N PHE A 190 -15.30 0.42 -21.76
CA PHE A 190 -14.71 0.39 -20.43
C PHE A 190 -13.47 -0.50 -20.38
N THR A 191 -12.74 -0.37 -19.27
CA THR A 191 -11.63 -1.23 -18.84
C THR A 191 -11.83 -1.59 -17.37
N LEU A 192 -11.13 -2.61 -16.90
CA LEU A 192 -11.11 -2.98 -15.48
C LEU A 192 -9.80 -2.53 -14.85
N ASP A 193 -9.87 -1.79 -13.74
CA ASP A 193 -8.71 -1.34 -12.97
C ASP A 193 -9.02 -1.28 -11.46
N GLY A 194 -8.01 -1.03 -10.63
CA GLY A 194 -8.20 -0.70 -9.22
C GLY A 194 -8.87 -1.82 -8.42
N ILE A 195 -8.29 -3.03 -8.45
CA ILE A 195 -8.75 -4.13 -7.61
C ILE A 195 -8.31 -3.87 -6.17
N THR A 196 -9.26 -3.83 -5.26
CA THR A 196 -9.05 -3.52 -3.84
C THR A 196 -9.69 -4.59 -2.97
N ALA A 197 -9.00 -4.96 -1.89
CA ALA A 197 -9.50 -5.90 -0.89
C ALA A 197 -10.25 -5.12 0.20
N GLN A 198 -11.44 -5.60 0.57
CA GLN A 198 -12.30 -4.98 1.57
C GLN A 198 -13.30 -6.00 2.13
N THR A 199 -13.98 -5.64 3.20
CA THR A 199 -14.99 -6.44 3.88
C THR A 199 -16.36 -5.80 3.67
N ILE A 200 -17.24 -6.48 2.94
CA ILE A 200 -18.61 -5.99 2.70
C ILE A 200 -19.57 -6.94 3.41
N ASN A 201 -20.36 -6.43 4.36
CA ASN A 201 -21.30 -7.24 5.15
C ASN A 201 -20.65 -8.47 5.83
N GLY A 202 -19.40 -8.33 6.27
CA GLY A 202 -18.62 -9.42 6.89
C GLY A 202 -17.97 -10.41 5.92
N GLU A 203 -18.14 -10.23 4.62
CA GLU A 203 -17.48 -11.05 3.60
C GLU A 203 -16.20 -10.38 3.09
N TYR A 204 -15.07 -11.09 3.13
CA TYR A 204 -13.83 -10.62 2.54
C TYR A 204 -13.87 -10.76 1.02
N VAL A 205 -13.84 -9.63 0.32
CA VAL A 205 -14.06 -9.55 -1.13
C VAL A 205 -13.02 -8.67 -1.81
N TYR A 206 -12.80 -8.96 -3.09
CA TYR A 206 -12.16 -8.02 -4.00
C TYR A 206 -13.22 -7.25 -4.77
N VAL A 207 -13.06 -5.94 -4.79
CA VAL A 207 -13.85 -5.03 -5.62
C VAL A 207 -12.95 -4.45 -6.70
N ALA A 208 -13.42 -4.48 -7.95
CA ALA A 208 -12.72 -3.92 -9.08
C ALA A 208 -13.54 -2.82 -9.73
N THR A 209 -12.85 -1.73 -10.04
CA THR A 209 -13.46 -0.56 -10.64
C THR A 209 -13.60 -0.74 -12.14
N VAL A 210 -14.79 -0.47 -12.68
CA VAL A 210 -14.97 -0.31 -14.12
C VAL A 210 -14.63 1.14 -14.45
N GLU A 211 -13.76 1.34 -15.42
CA GLU A 211 -13.22 2.66 -15.77
C GLU A 211 -13.47 2.96 -17.25
N TYR A 212 -13.62 4.23 -17.61
CA TYR A 212 -13.74 4.64 -19.01
C TYR A 212 -12.46 4.33 -19.78
N ASN A 213 -12.63 3.76 -20.98
CA ASN A 213 -11.53 3.51 -21.89
C ASN A 213 -11.33 4.70 -22.84
N GLY A 214 -11.00 5.86 -22.26
CA GLY A 214 -10.58 7.08 -22.97
C GLY A 214 -11.62 8.21 -23.06
N PHE A 215 -11.13 9.39 -23.44
CA PHE A 215 -11.86 10.68 -23.40
C PHE A 215 -13.21 10.69 -24.14
N PHE A 216 -13.22 10.26 -25.40
CA PHE A 216 -14.46 10.31 -26.20
C PHE A 216 -15.53 9.34 -25.69
N LYS A 217 -15.13 8.29 -24.98
CA LYS A 217 -16.05 7.31 -24.38
C LYS A 217 -16.68 7.88 -23.12
N TRP A 218 -15.86 8.47 -22.25
CA TRP A 218 -16.33 9.27 -21.12
C TRP A 218 -17.33 10.35 -21.56
N LEU A 219 -16.99 11.14 -22.58
CA LEU A 219 -17.85 12.23 -23.09
C LEU A 219 -19.22 11.74 -23.57
N LYS A 220 -19.30 10.53 -24.13
CA LYS A 220 -20.55 9.93 -24.64
C LYS A 220 -21.40 9.27 -23.56
N LEU A 221 -20.78 8.64 -22.56
CA LEU A 221 -21.46 7.82 -21.56
C LEU A 221 -21.90 8.63 -20.33
N GLY A 222 -21.08 9.58 -19.87
CA GLY A 222 -21.40 10.44 -18.72
C GLY A 222 -21.30 9.77 -17.34
N GLU A 223 -21.49 8.45 -17.24
CA GLU A 223 -21.31 7.65 -16.01
C GLU A 223 -20.80 6.22 -16.32
N VAL A 224 -20.13 5.62 -15.34
CA VAL A 224 -19.77 4.19 -15.34
C VAL A 224 -20.96 3.41 -14.76
N PRO A 225 -21.32 2.25 -15.33
CA PRO A 225 -22.55 1.54 -14.98
C PRO A 225 -22.50 0.73 -13.66
N GLY A 226 -21.33 0.53 -13.06
CA GLY A 226 -21.18 -0.40 -11.94
C GLY A 226 -19.73 -0.78 -11.62
N TYR A 227 -19.58 -1.74 -10.74
CA TYR A 227 -18.30 -2.34 -10.34
C TYR A 227 -18.44 -3.87 -10.24
N PHE A 228 -17.32 -4.58 -10.24
CA PHE A 228 -17.30 -6.02 -9.99
C PHE A 228 -16.96 -6.30 -8.52
N LYS A 229 -17.59 -7.33 -7.97
CA LYS A 229 -17.27 -7.91 -6.65
C LYS A 229 -17.06 -9.41 -6.80
N ILE A 230 -16.11 -9.97 -6.06
CA ILE A 230 -15.89 -11.43 -5.95
C ILE A 230 -15.35 -11.76 -4.56
N SER A 231 -15.63 -12.96 -4.06
CA SER A 231 -14.96 -13.46 -2.85
C SER A 231 -13.45 -13.43 -3.02
N ALA A 232 -12.75 -12.95 -1.98
CA ALA A 232 -11.30 -12.98 -1.93
C ALA A 232 -10.76 -14.35 -1.49
N THR A 233 -11.61 -15.27 -1.03
CA THR A 233 -11.21 -16.52 -0.35
C THR A 233 -11.77 -17.77 -1.00
N ASP A 234 -12.91 -17.68 -1.70
CA ASP A 234 -13.50 -18.80 -2.43
C ASP A 234 -12.97 -18.89 -3.87
N ILE A 235 -12.16 -19.91 -4.12
CA ILE A 235 -11.56 -20.21 -5.42
C ILE A 235 -12.60 -20.50 -6.50
N ASN A 236 -13.79 -20.97 -6.13
CA ASN A 236 -14.86 -21.32 -7.06
C ASN A 236 -15.83 -20.15 -7.30
N ALA A 237 -15.71 -19.07 -6.52
CA ALA A 237 -16.56 -17.90 -6.65
C ALA A 237 -16.53 -17.34 -8.07
N GLN A 238 -17.69 -16.86 -8.51
CA GLN A 238 -17.87 -16.16 -9.77
C GLN A 238 -18.01 -14.66 -9.49
N PRO A 239 -17.43 -13.80 -10.33
CA PRO A 239 -17.55 -12.36 -10.13
C PRO A 239 -18.97 -11.91 -10.44
N GLU A 240 -19.48 -11.05 -9.57
CA GLU A 240 -20.78 -10.41 -9.63
C GLU A 240 -20.60 -8.98 -10.15
N PHE A 241 -21.39 -8.57 -11.14
CA PHE A 241 -21.44 -7.18 -11.59
C PHE A 241 -22.59 -6.46 -10.86
N VAL A 242 -22.24 -5.50 -10.01
CA VAL A 242 -23.20 -4.70 -9.25
C VAL A 242 -23.51 -3.42 -10.02
N LYS A 243 -24.79 -3.20 -10.33
CA LYS A 243 -25.27 -2.08 -11.15
C LYS A 243 -25.48 -0.81 -10.32
N GLU A 244 -24.39 -0.23 -9.86
CA GLU A 244 -24.39 1.04 -9.12
C GLU A 244 -23.57 2.07 -9.88
N SER A 245 -24.22 3.12 -10.38
CA SER A 245 -23.56 4.10 -11.25
C SER A 245 -22.42 4.83 -10.53
N LEU A 246 -21.31 5.10 -11.22
CA LEU A 246 -20.23 5.96 -10.75
C LEU A 246 -20.07 7.13 -11.72
N LYS A 247 -20.38 8.33 -11.25
CA LYS A 247 -20.25 9.56 -12.03
C LYS A 247 -18.86 10.19 -11.89
N TYR A 248 -18.27 10.03 -10.72
CA TYR A 248 -16.96 10.56 -10.38
C TYR A 248 -15.98 9.41 -10.27
N THR A 249 -15.09 9.25 -11.26
CA THR A 249 -14.10 8.15 -11.28
C THR A 249 -12.70 8.67 -11.62
N PRO A 250 -11.62 7.94 -11.28
CA PRO A 250 -10.26 8.27 -11.68
C PRO A 250 -10.06 8.38 -13.20
N SER A 251 -10.80 7.62 -14.02
CA SER A 251 -10.73 7.73 -15.49
C SER A 251 -11.62 8.81 -16.11
N ALA A 252 -12.50 9.42 -15.31
CA ALA A 252 -13.33 10.54 -15.77
C ALA A 252 -12.49 11.81 -15.95
N PHE A 253 -12.98 12.74 -16.77
CA PHE A 253 -12.26 13.97 -17.09
C PHE A 253 -12.85 15.19 -16.39
N PHE A 254 -12.03 16.23 -16.28
CA PHE A 254 -12.45 17.55 -15.79
C PHE A 254 -13.08 17.48 -14.39
N ASN A 255 -14.26 18.07 -14.20
CA ASN A 255 -14.91 18.15 -12.89
C ASN A 255 -15.45 16.79 -12.38
N GLN A 256 -15.46 15.76 -13.24
CA GLN A 256 -15.86 14.40 -12.87
C GLN A 256 -14.68 13.52 -12.45
N ASP A 257 -13.45 13.98 -12.68
CA ASP A 257 -12.24 13.30 -12.20
C ASP A 257 -12.24 13.23 -10.66
N ALA A 258 -12.24 11.99 -10.14
CA ALA A 258 -12.28 11.72 -8.70
C ALA A 258 -11.06 12.29 -7.96
N GLY A 259 -9.86 12.18 -8.54
CA GLY A 259 -8.64 12.71 -7.94
C GLY A 259 -8.64 14.22 -7.87
N ARG A 260 -9.15 14.87 -8.92
CA ARG A 260 -9.31 16.33 -8.96
C ARG A 260 -10.33 16.84 -7.97
N LYS A 261 -11.41 16.10 -7.77
CA LYS A 261 -12.42 16.39 -6.73
C LYS A 261 -11.79 16.40 -5.34
N ILE A 262 -11.05 15.35 -5.00
CA ILE A 262 -10.35 15.25 -3.71
C ILE A 262 -9.28 16.35 -3.59
N TYR A 263 -8.51 16.55 -4.65
CA TYR A 263 -7.47 17.59 -4.72
C TYR A 263 -8.02 18.99 -4.43
N ALA A 264 -9.16 19.33 -5.02
CA ALA A 264 -9.79 20.63 -4.84
C ALA A 264 -10.33 20.84 -3.41
N ALA A 265 -10.93 19.80 -2.82
CA ALA A 265 -11.69 19.93 -1.57
C ALA A 265 -10.84 20.37 -0.36
N PHE A 266 -9.59 19.93 -0.26
CA PHE A 266 -8.77 20.14 0.94
C PHE A 266 -7.40 20.77 0.62
N PRO A 267 -7.32 22.08 0.38
CA PRO A 267 -6.08 22.74 -0.08
C PRO A 267 -4.90 22.61 0.90
N GLY A 268 -5.14 22.42 2.20
CA GLY A 268 -4.11 22.31 3.23
C GLY A 268 -3.49 20.91 3.42
N TYR A 269 -3.83 19.95 2.57
CA TYR A 269 -3.31 18.58 2.63
C TYR A 269 -2.80 18.12 1.27
N ALA A 270 -1.70 17.38 1.28
CA ALA A 270 -1.19 16.67 0.12
C ALA A 270 -1.82 15.27 0.06
N SER A 271 -2.06 14.77 -1.15
CA SER A 271 -2.51 13.40 -1.37
C SER A 271 -1.32 12.48 -1.58
N TYR A 272 -1.45 11.22 -1.16
CA TYR A 272 -0.43 10.21 -1.42
C TYR A 272 -1.02 8.93 -2.02
N GLY A 273 -0.35 8.40 -3.04
CA GLY A 273 -0.76 7.18 -3.73
C GLY A 273 -2.00 7.31 -4.61
N LYS A 274 -2.42 6.15 -5.15
CA LYS A 274 -3.65 6.00 -5.93
C LYS A 274 -4.88 6.02 -5.04
N ILE A 275 -6.01 6.31 -5.66
CA ILE A 275 -7.34 6.34 -5.03
C ILE A 275 -7.92 4.93 -5.11
N ASN A 276 -8.48 4.46 -4.01
CA ASN A 276 -9.06 3.12 -3.89
C ASN A 276 -10.58 3.19 -3.89
N LEU A 277 -11.24 2.21 -4.51
CA LEU A 277 -12.70 2.09 -4.48
C LEU A 277 -13.13 1.22 -3.30
N GLU A 278 -13.96 1.77 -2.42
CA GLU A 278 -14.58 1.04 -1.32
C GLU A 278 -16.09 1.22 -1.35
N ILE A 279 -16.81 0.19 -0.94
CA ILE A 279 -18.25 0.09 -1.06
C ILE A 279 -18.86 0.09 0.33
N ASP A 280 -19.86 0.93 0.58
CA ASP A 280 -20.56 0.89 1.86
C ASP A 280 -21.53 -0.31 1.96
N ASP A 281 -22.08 -0.52 3.16
CA ASP A 281 -23.03 -1.61 3.42
C ASP A 281 -24.30 -1.55 2.55
N LYS A 282 -24.59 -0.40 1.93
CA LYS A 282 -25.73 -0.17 1.02
C LYS A 282 -25.38 -0.38 -0.44
N GLY A 283 -24.12 -0.71 -0.77
CA GLY A 283 -23.63 -0.84 -2.14
C GLY A 283 -23.20 0.47 -2.79
N ILE A 284 -23.19 1.59 -2.05
CA ILE A 284 -22.82 2.90 -2.60
C ILE A 284 -21.29 2.96 -2.74
N PRO A 285 -20.76 3.29 -3.93
CA PRO A 285 -19.33 3.38 -4.16
C PRO A 285 -18.73 4.69 -3.62
N TYR A 286 -17.59 4.55 -2.93
CA TYR A 286 -16.78 5.64 -2.42
C TYR A 286 -15.32 5.49 -2.85
N TYR A 287 -14.71 6.62 -3.24
CA TYR A 287 -13.29 6.70 -3.51
C TYR A 287 -12.54 7.21 -2.29
N ILE A 288 -11.54 6.45 -1.87
CA ILE A 288 -10.76 6.65 -0.65
C ILE A 288 -9.34 7.07 -1.02
N GLN A 289 -8.82 8.13 -0.40
CA GLN A 289 -7.44 8.56 -0.59
C GLN A 289 -6.82 9.05 0.72
N THR A 290 -5.61 8.58 0.99
CA THR A 290 -4.77 9.05 2.10
C THR A 290 -4.28 10.46 1.83
N LEU A 291 -4.49 11.34 2.79
CA LEU A 291 -4.00 12.71 2.81
C LEU A 291 -3.06 12.92 3.99
N TYR A 292 -2.06 13.78 3.83
CA TYR A 292 -1.05 14.05 4.85
C TYR A 292 -0.60 15.52 4.86
N LYS A 293 0.03 15.90 5.97
CA LYS A 293 0.88 17.08 6.05
C LYS A 293 2.32 16.63 6.17
N GLU A 294 3.20 17.35 5.48
CA GLU A 294 4.63 17.08 5.57
C GLU A 294 5.23 17.58 6.88
N TYR A 295 6.37 17.01 7.26
CA TYR A 295 7.17 17.45 8.40
C TYR A 295 7.88 18.75 8.06
N GLY A 296 7.49 19.86 8.69
CA GLY A 296 8.08 21.18 8.43
C GLY A 296 8.07 21.56 6.95
N VAL A 297 9.26 21.72 6.36
CA VAL A 297 9.46 22.02 4.93
C VAL A 297 10.40 20.98 4.28
N THR A 298 10.12 19.70 4.52
CA THR A 298 11.07 18.62 4.18
C THR A 298 10.64 17.78 2.98
N GLY A 299 9.35 17.77 2.64
CA GLY A 299 8.77 16.80 1.71
C GLY A 299 8.43 15.44 2.33
N LEU A 300 8.85 15.17 3.58
CA LEU A 300 8.61 13.91 4.28
C LEU A 300 7.25 13.92 4.98
N MET A 301 6.60 12.76 5.13
CA MET A 301 5.29 12.66 5.78
C MET A 301 5.40 12.66 7.30
N HIS A 302 4.32 13.08 7.97
CA HIS A 302 4.07 12.72 9.37
C HIS A 302 3.25 11.42 9.44
N TYR A 303 3.88 10.32 9.84
CA TYR A 303 3.27 8.99 9.78
C TYR A 303 2.24 8.69 10.89
N ASN A 304 1.99 9.62 11.81
CA ASN A 304 0.97 9.52 12.87
C ASN A 304 -0.26 10.43 12.68
N ASP A 305 -0.30 11.29 11.66
CA ASP A 305 -1.39 12.25 11.44
C ASP A 305 -1.99 12.17 10.02
N PHE A 306 -2.21 10.94 9.55
CA PHE A 306 -2.93 10.74 8.30
C PHE A 306 -4.40 11.18 8.42
N LYS A 307 -4.88 11.79 7.34
CA LYS A 307 -6.29 12.05 7.09
C LYS A 307 -6.76 11.19 5.92
N THR A 308 -8.05 11.00 5.83
CA THR A 308 -8.66 10.23 4.75
C THR A 308 -9.74 11.06 4.09
N ALA A 309 -9.59 11.28 2.78
CA ALA A 309 -10.67 11.82 1.97
C ALA A 309 -11.57 10.67 1.52
N VAL A 310 -12.87 10.83 1.75
CA VAL A 310 -13.92 9.90 1.34
C VAL A 310 -14.82 10.65 0.37
N LEU A 311 -14.68 10.32 -0.92
CA LEU A 311 -15.46 10.88 -2.02
C LEU A 311 -16.61 9.93 -2.36
N ASN A 312 -17.86 10.39 -2.27
CA ASN A 312 -18.98 9.63 -2.80
C ASN A 312 -18.96 9.66 -4.35
N ALA A 313 -18.84 8.51 -4.99
CA ALA A 313 -18.63 8.41 -6.44
C ALA A 313 -19.89 8.78 -7.27
N GLN A 314 -21.06 8.87 -6.64
CA GLN A 314 -22.32 9.24 -7.29
C GLN A 314 -22.56 10.76 -7.23
N THR A 315 -22.41 11.35 -6.04
CA THR A 315 -22.75 12.75 -5.75
C THR A 315 -21.58 13.71 -5.95
N GLY A 316 -20.35 13.23 -5.78
CA GLY A 316 -19.15 14.07 -5.87
C GLY A 316 -18.82 14.82 -4.59
N ASP A 317 -19.51 14.49 -3.48
CA ASP A 317 -19.27 15.05 -2.15
C ASP A 317 -18.02 14.41 -1.53
N VAL A 318 -17.12 15.25 -1.02
CA VAL A 318 -15.88 14.80 -0.37
C VAL A 318 -15.92 15.16 1.10
N LYS A 319 -15.68 14.18 1.97
CA LYS A 319 -15.55 14.38 3.42
C LYS A 319 -14.14 14.02 3.87
N LEU A 320 -13.63 14.77 4.84
CA LEU A 320 -12.32 14.55 5.46
C LEU A 320 -12.51 13.93 6.84
N TYR A 321 -11.76 12.88 7.13
CA TYR A 321 -11.71 12.25 8.44
C TYR A 321 -10.28 12.15 8.94
N ASP A 322 -10.09 12.13 10.25
CA ASP A 322 -8.93 11.45 10.84
C ASP A 322 -8.99 9.99 10.38
N SER A 323 -7.90 9.39 9.88
CA SER A 323 -7.96 8.04 9.31
C SER A 323 -8.52 7.00 10.29
N LYS A 324 -8.16 7.11 11.57
CA LYS A 324 -8.68 6.28 12.68
C LYS A 324 -10.19 6.41 12.91
N LYS A 325 -10.79 7.52 12.51
CA LYS A 325 -12.22 7.85 12.69
C LYS A 325 -12.98 7.86 11.36
N ALA A 326 -12.38 7.33 10.29
CA ALA A 326 -13.10 7.12 9.05
C ALA A 326 -14.32 6.21 9.29
N PRO A 327 -15.38 6.32 8.48
CA PRO A 327 -16.55 5.45 8.59
C PRO A 327 -16.20 3.96 8.64
N ALA A 328 -17.05 3.16 9.27
CA ALA A 328 -16.78 1.74 9.49
C ALA A 328 -16.57 0.94 8.19
N PHE A 329 -17.32 1.27 7.13
CA PHE A 329 -17.19 0.63 5.81
C PHE A 329 -15.86 0.95 5.11
N VAL A 330 -15.11 1.96 5.57
CA VAL A 330 -13.82 2.31 4.98
C VAL A 330 -12.75 1.46 5.65
N ASP A 331 -12.42 0.30 5.07
CA ASP A 331 -11.44 -0.66 5.60
C ASP A 331 -9.99 -0.18 5.45
N ALA A 332 -9.69 0.58 4.39
CA ALA A 332 -8.33 1.05 4.09
C ALA A 332 -8.20 2.59 4.06
N PRO A 333 -8.51 3.31 5.16
CA PRO A 333 -8.39 4.76 5.20
C PRO A 333 -6.93 5.23 5.06
N ILE A 334 -5.96 4.41 5.47
CA ILE A 334 -4.55 4.50 5.08
C ILE A 334 -4.36 3.51 3.94
N THR A 335 -4.22 4.03 2.72
CA THR A 335 -4.06 3.23 1.51
C THR A 335 -2.72 2.50 1.47
N SER A 336 -2.67 1.42 0.67
CA SER A 336 -1.47 0.60 0.46
C SER A 336 -0.22 1.41 0.13
N ALA A 337 -0.31 2.41 -0.73
CA ALA A 337 0.84 3.27 -1.03
C ALA A 337 1.41 3.92 0.24
N ALA A 338 0.57 4.53 1.08
CA ALA A 338 1.02 5.20 2.31
C ALA A 338 1.64 4.20 3.30
N ALA A 339 1.05 3.02 3.45
CA ALA A 339 1.61 1.94 4.26
C ALA A 339 2.97 1.47 3.74
N ASN A 340 3.14 1.35 2.42
CA ASN A 340 4.43 1.02 1.83
C ASN A 340 5.50 2.10 2.13
N SER A 341 5.14 3.39 2.00
CA SER A 341 6.04 4.49 2.37
C SER A 341 6.46 4.41 3.84
N MET A 342 5.57 3.97 4.74
CA MET A 342 5.91 3.73 6.14
C MET A 342 6.93 2.59 6.29
N ASN A 343 6.72 1.46 5.60
CA ASN A 343 7.65 0.32 5.63
C ASN A 343 9.03 0.69 5.09
N GLU A 344 9.09 1.39 3.94
CA GLU A 344 10.35 1.87 3.38
C GLU A 344 11.09 2.78 4.36
N PHE A 345 10.39 3.73 4.98
CA PHE A 345 11.00 4.65 5.93
C PHE A 345 11.45 3.93 7.21
N PHE A 346 10.61 3.04 7.74
CA PHE A 346 10.91 2.21 8.91
C PHE A 346 12.14 1.31 8.68
N GLY A 347 12.23 0.68 7.51
CA GLY A 347 13.33 -0.21 7.18
C GLY A 347 14.66 0.51 6.99
N ARG A 348 14.62 1.67 6.30
CA ARG A 348 15.83 2.40 5.90
C ARG A 348 16.42 3.27 7.00
N TYR A 349 15.61 3.89 7.85
CA TYR A 349 16.05 5.02 8.69
C TYR A 349 16.06 4.73 10.19
N GLY A 350 15.96 3.48 10.63
CA GLY A 350 15.96 3.14 12.07
C GLY A 350 17.22 3.52 12.85
N GLN A 351 18.35 3.72 12.17
CA GLN A 351 19.61 4.21 12.75
C GLN A 351 20.00 5.60 12.20
N GLY A 352 19.01 6.37 11.72
CA GLY A 352 19.20 7.71 11.19
C GLY A 352 19.73 7.79 9.76
N TRP A 353 19.84 9.01 9.24
CA TRP A 353 20.22 9.27 7.84
C TRP A 353 21.62 8.78 7.48
N TRP A 354 22.61 9.04 8.35
CA TRP A 354 24.02 8.77 8.05
C TRP A 354 24.25 7.26 7.88
N ASN A 355 23.62 6.43 8.72
CA ASN A 355 23.76 4.98 8.64
C ASN A 355 23.28 4.41 7.29
N GLN A 356 22.21 4.98 6.72
CA GLN A 356 21.67 4.59 5.42
C GLN A 356 22.36 5.28 4.23
N PHE A 357 23.19 6.28 4.44
CA PHE A 357 23.90 6.93 3.36
C PHE A 357 24.87 5.96 2.65
N VAL A 358 25.31 6.27 1.43
CA VAL A 358 26.15 5.37 0.61
C VAL A 358 27.48 4.99 1.28
N PHE A 359 28.00 5.84 2.18
CA PHE A 359 29.20 5.57 2.97
C PHE A 359 28.92 5.12 4.41
N GLY A 360 27.63 4.97 4.78
CA GLY A 360 27.20 4.55 6.10
C GLY A 360 27.46 3.08 6.36
N ALA A 361 27.44 2.68 7.63
CA ALA A 361 27.67 1.30 8.04
C ALA A 361 26.51 0.34 7.69
N LYS A 362 25.36 0.86 7.26
CA LYS A 362 24.14 0.09 6.93
C LYS A 362 23.66 -0.83 8.06
N LYS A 363 23.97 -0.49 9.32
CA LYS A 363 23.54 -1.26 10.49
C LYS A 363 22.01 -1.27 10.59
N ASP A 364 21.42 -2.45 10.75
CA ASP A 364 19.95 -2.65 10.88
C ASP A 364 19.11 -2.06 9.73
N VAL A 365 19.75 -1.74 8.60
CA VAL A 365 19.05 -1.31 7.39
C VAL A 365 18.41 -2.54 6.77
N LYS A 366 17.13 -2.40 6.43
CA LYS A 366 16.34 -3.44 5.79
C LYS A 366 15.43 -2.80 4.75
N VAL A 367 15.17 -3.52 3.67
CA VAL A 367 14.40 -3.03 2.52
C VAL A 367 13.19 -3.94 2.34
N PRO A 368 11.98 -3.39 2.19
CA PRO A 368 10.81 -4.20 1.83
C PRO A 368 11.07 -4.96 0.53
N THR A 369 10.55 -6.18 0.41
CA THR A 369 10.58 -6.95 -0.84
C THR A 369 9.55 -6.42 -1.84
N ASP A 370 9.70 -6.82 -3.10
CA ASP A 370 8.81 -6.41 -4.20
C ASP A 370 7.94 -7.60 -4.70
N ASN A 371 7.49 -8.47 -3.77
CA ASN A 371 6.71 -9.70 -4.05
C ASN A 371 5.22 -9.66 -3.65
N GLY A 372 4.73 -8.54 -3.15
CA GLY A 372 3.32 -8.29 -2.87
C GLY A 372 2.44 -8.05 -4.11
N ILE A 373 1.18 -7.69 -3.88
CA ILE A 373 0.15 -7.53 -4.94
C ILE A 373 -0.36 -6.09 -5.10
N TYR A 374 -0.04 -5.19 -4.17
CA TYR A 374 -0.36 -3.77 -4.21
C TYR A 374 0.90 -2.91 -4.17
N ALA A 375 0.71 -1.59 -4.34
CA ALA A 375 1.79 -0.60 -4.30
C ALA A 375 2.98 -0.96 -5.22
N ALA A 376 2.69 -1.35 -6.47
CA ALA A 376 3.68 -1.80 -7.45
C ALA A 376 4.44 -3.09 -7.06
N GLY A 377 3.81 -3.94 -6.27
CA GLY A 377 4.35 -5.25 -5.90
C GLY A 377 4.96 -5.27 -4.50
N GLN A 378 4.80 -4.26 -3.66
CA GLN A 378 5.58 -4.18 -2.42
C GLN A 378 4.84 -4.67 -1.19
N ILE A 379 3.49 -4.74 -1.23
CA ILE A 379 2.71 -5.16 -0.07
C ILE A 379 1.50 -6.00 -0.44
N THR A 380 1.04 -6.84 0.49
CA THR A 380 -0.12 -7.71 0.33
C THR A 380 -1.16 -7.44 1.43
N PRO A 381 -2.44 -7.16 1.09
CA PRO A 381 -3.52 -7.08 2.06
C PRO A 381 -3.82 -8.46 2.68
N MET A 382 -4.08 -8.48 3.98
CA MET A 382 -4.61 -9.64 4.70
C MET A 382 -5.59 -9.18 5.77
N LEU A 383 -6.50 -10.05 6.20
CA LEU A 383 -7.34 -9.77 7.35
C LEU A 383 -6.67 -10.27 8.63
N SER A 384 -6.79 -9.51 9.71
CA SER A 384 -6.50 -9.98 11.07
C SER A 384 -7.60 -10.91 11.57
N LYS A 385 -7.37 -11.55 12.73
CA LYS A 385 -8.39 -12.36 13.42
C LYS A 385 -9.63 -11.56 13.80
N GLU A 386 -9.46 -10.27 14.07
CA GLU A 386 -10.51 -9.32 14.39
C GLU A 386 -11.23 -8.79 13.13
N GLY A 387 -10.87 -9.28 11.94
CA GLY A 387 -11.43 -8.85 10.66
C GLY A 387 -10.92 -7.48 10.19
N GLN A 388 -9.81 -6.99 10.74
CA GLN A 388 -9.22 -5.71 10.33
C GLN A 388 -8.26 -5.92 9.15
N LEU A 389 -8.28 -5.01 8.19
CA LEU A 389 -7.36 -5.06 7.06
C LEU A 389 -5.96 -4.62 7.48
N ASN A 390 -4.99 -5.51 7.28
CA ASN A 390 -3.56 -5.27 7.49
C ASN A 390 -2.81 -5.36 6.16
N TYR A 391 -1.68 -4.65 6.06
CA TYR A 391 -0.74 -4.79 4.96
C TYR A 391 0.52 -5.53 5.41
N PHE A 392 0.81 -6.62 4.72
CA PHE A 392 1.98 -7.45 4.90
C PHE A 392 3.10 -7.09 3.93
N THR A 393 4.33 -7.11 4.43
CA THR A 393 5.58 -7.18 3.65
C THR A 393 6.65 -7.87 4.49
N ASP A 394 7.53 -8.62 3.86
CA ASP A 394 8.81 -8.99 4.44
C ASP A 394 9.91 -8.00 4.06
N PHE A 395 11.05 -8.10 4.74
CA PHE A 395 12.21 -7.26 4.53
C PHE A 395 13.45 -8.12 4.28
N THR A 396 14.31 -7.68 3.38
CA THR A 396 15.63 -8.25 3.09
C THR A 396 16.74 -7.21 3.36
N SER A 397 18.00 -7.62 3.29
CA SER A 397 19.16 -6.72 3.29
C SER A 397 19.25 -5.88 2.01
N GLY A 398 18.58 -6.32 0.93
CA GLY A 398 18.67 -5.73 -0.41
C GLY A 398 19.92 -6.16 -1.18
N ASP A 399 20.58 -7.21 -0.71
CA ASP A 399 21.68 -7.91 -1.38
C ASP A 399 21.09 -9.10 -2.15
N ASP A 400 21.25 -9.10 -3.48
CA ASP A 400 20.67 -10.13 -4.37
C ASP A 400 21.26 -11.53 -4.11
N ASP A 401 22.39 -11.62 -3.40
CA ASP A 401 23.04 -12.89 -3.05
C ASP A 401 22.53 -13.49 -1.71
N GLN A 402 21.55 -12.85 -1.03
CA GLN A 402 21.03 -13.28 0.27
C GLN A 402 19.54 -13.63 0.25
N ASP A 403 19.22 -14.91 0.36
CA ASP A 403 17.83 -15.43 0.40
C ASP A 403 17.21 -15.44 1.82
N SER A 404 17.60 -14.50 2.71
CA SER A 404 17.14 -14.48 4.10
C SER A 404 16.35 -13.22 4.43
N ALA A 405 15.14 -13.43 4.95
CA ALA A 405 14.34 -12.34 5.48
C ALA A 405 14.96 -11.81 6.78
N LEU A 406 15.10 -10.50 6.83
CA LEU A 406 15.42 -9.76 8.03
C LEU A 406 14.18 -9.57 8.93
N GLY A 407 13.02 -10.14 8.59
CA GLY A 407 11.77 -10.05 9.34
C GLY A 407 10.64 -9.55 8.45
N TYR A 408 9.47 -9.30 9.04
CA TYR A 408 8.28 -8.86 8.29
C TYR A 408 7.44 -7.89 9.11
N SER A 409 6.59 -7.10 8.46
CA SER A 409 5.67 -6.19 9.13
C SER A 409 4.22 -6.44 8.74
N LEU A 410 3.35 -6.11 9.70
CA LEU A 410 1.93 -5.91 9.48
C LEU A 410 1.58 -4.46 9.86
N ILE A 411 1.01 -3.71 8.91
CA ILE A 411 0.49 -2.36 9.15
C ILE A 411 -1.04 -2.41 9.12
N ASP A 412 -1.67 -2.03 10.23
CA ASP A 412 -3.12 -1.83 10.30
C ASP A 412 -3.54 -0.67 9.39
N ALA A 413 -4.40 -0.96 8.41
CA ALA A 413 -4.82 -0.01 7.38
C ALA A 413 -5.71 1.13 7.92
N ARG A 414 -6.21 1.01 9.16
CA ARG A 414 -6.99 2.04 9.85
C ARG A 414 -6.14 2.87 10.81
N SER A 415 -5.38 2.20 11.67
CA SER A 415 -4.65 2.86 12.74
C SER A 415 -3.24 3.31 12.33
N GLY A 416 -2.68 2.70 11.29
CA GLY A 416 -1.29 2.89 10.86
C GLY A 416 -0.28 2.21 11.78
N GLN A 417 -0.73 1.43 12.78
CA GLN A 417 0.15 0.73 13.69
C GLN A 417 0.99 -0.29 12.91
N LEU A 418 2.30 -0.06 12.84
CA LEU A 418 3.27 -0.99 12.29
C LEU A 418 3.67 -1.97 13.39
N THR A 419 3.48 -3.26 13.14
CA THR A 419 4.01 -4.33 13.98
C THR A 419 5.09 -5.05 13.19
N TYR A 420 6.33 -4.97 13.64
CA TYR A 420 7.47 -5.65 13.04
C TYR A 420 7.78 -6.92 13.80
N TYR A 421 7.94 -8.01 13.06
CA TYR A 421 8.18 -9.35 13.58
C TYR A 421 9.59 -9.79 13.20
N ARG A 422 10.40 -10.08 14.22
CA ARG A 422 11.76 -10.58 14.06
C ARG A 422 12.14 -11.42 15.27
N ASP A 423 12.43 -12.69 15.01
CA ASP A 423 13.19 -13.54 15.91
C ASP A 423 14.67 -13.42 15.54
N SER A 424 15.52 -13.00 16.48
CA SER A 424 16.96 -12.82 16.22
C SER A 424 17.75 -14.12 16.27
N GLU A 425 17.17 -15.18 16.83
CA GLU A 425 17.82 -16.49 16.99
C GLU A 425 17.47 -17.45 15.85
N VAL A 426 16.37 -17.18 15.14
CA VAL A 426 15.86 -18.01 14.05
C VAL A 426 15.93 -17.26 12.73
N GLY A 427 16.81 -17.72 11.83
CA GLY A 427 16.83 -17.27 10.45
C GLY A 427 15.63 -17.80 9.67
N ILE A 428 14.95 -16.93 8.93
CA ILE A 428 13.88 -17.31 8.01
C ILE A 428 14.24 -16.94 6.57
N MET A 429 13.74 -17.74 5.65
CA MET A 429 13.77 -17.48 4.22
C MET A 429 12.85 -16.30 3.88
N ASP A 430 13.23 -15.50 2.90
CA ASP A 430 12.39 -14.42 2.36
C ASP A 430 11.34 -14.91 1.34
N SER A 431 10.53 -13.98 0.87
CA SER A 431 9.49 -14.22 -0.14
C SER A 431 10.06 -14.67 -1.49
N ASP A 432 11.25 -14.22 -1.88
CA ASP A 432 11.92 -14.65 -3.11
C ASP A 432 12.30 -16.12 -3.07
N GLY A 433 12.88 -16.57 -1.94
CA GLY A 433 13.15 -17.98 -1.68
C GLY A 433 11.88 -18.82 -1.71
N ALA A 434 10.79 -18.35 -1.09
CA ALA A 434 9.50 -19.05 -1.09
C ALA A 434 8.92 -19.21 -2.50
N ILE A 435 8.95 -18.15 -3.32
CA ILE A 435 8.54 -18.17 -4.73
C ILE A 435 9.41 -19.14 -5.54
N SER A 436 10.72 -19.11 -5.33
CA SER A 436 11.70 -19.97 -5.99
C SER A 436 11.44 -21.45 -5.69
N ILE A 437 11.15 -21.82 -4.44
CA ILE A 437 10.78 -23.19 -4.06
C ILE A 437 9.45 -23.59 -4.71
N ALA A 438 8.41 -22.78 -4.56
CA ALA A 438 7.08 -23.09 -5.07
C ALA A 438 7.08 -23.32 -6.59
N SER A 439 7.73 -22.43 -7.35
CA SER A 439 7.82 -22.52 -8.82
C SER A 439 8.59 -23.76 -9.31
N LYS A 440 9.48 -24.32 -8.48
CA LYS A 440 10.28 -25.52 -8.79
C LYS A 440 9.62 -26.85 -8.40
N ILE A 441 8.43 -26.84 -7.80
CA ILE A 441 7.70 -28.08 -7.48
C ILE A 441 7.27 -28.80 -8.78
N TYR A 442 6.85 -28.05 -9.79
CA TYR A 442 6.36 -28.56 -11.08
C TYR A 442 7.04 -27.87 -12.28
N PRO A 443 8.38 -28.01 -12.44
CA PRO A 443 9.14 -27.27 -13.43
C PRO A 443 8.69 -27.56 -14.87
N GLU A 444 8.18 -28.78 -15.12
CA GLU A 444 7.65 -29.19 -16.41
C GLU A 444 6.34 -28.47 -16.77
N LYS A 445 5.58 -28.01 -15.77
CA LYS A 445 4.32 -27.29 -15.97
C LYS A 445 4.52 -25.80 -16.23
N LYS A 446 5.69 -25.26 -15.88
CA LYS A 446 6.00 -23.82 -15.93
C LYS A 446 4.92 -23.00 -15.22
N TRP A 447 4.60 -23.41 -14.00
CA TRP A 447 3.66 -22.68 -13.15
C TRP A 447 4.40 -21.53 -12.45
N ASP A 448 3.72 -20.40 -12.37
CA ASP A 448 4.20 -19.19 -11.72
C ASP A 448 3.75 -19.20 -10.25
N ALA A 449 4.60 -18.71 -9.36
CA ALA A 449 4.34 -18.60 -7.93
C ALA A 449 4.13 -17.12 -7.57
N GLU A 450 3.03 -16.81 -6.91
CA GLU A 450 2.62 -15.44 -6.60
C GLU A 450 2.07 -15.31 -5.18
N MET A 451 2.03 -14.06 -4.71
CA MET A 451 1.43 -13.64 -3.44
C MET A 451 1.95 -14.48 -2.24
N PRO A 452 3.27 -14.52 -2.01
CA PRO A 452 3.85 -15.10 -0.80
C PRO A 452 3.41 -14.28 0.41
N VAL A 453 2.84 -14.97 1.40
CA VAL A 453 2.41 -14.36 2.65
C VAL A 453 2.84 -15.25 3.81
N LEU A 454 3.47 -14.66 4.81
CA LEU A 454 3.98 -15.39 5.97
C LEU A 454 2.93 -15.43 7.08
N TYR A 455 2.59 -16.62 7.53
CA TYR A 455 1.70 -16.87 8.67
C TYR A 455 2.47 -17.61 9.77
N ASN A 456 1.99 -17.53 11.01
CA ASN A 456 2.47 -18.38 12.10
C ASN A 456 1.53 -19.58 12.25
N ILE A 457 1.90 -20.78 11.80
CA ILE A 457 1.10 -21.99 11.94
C ILE A 457 1.64 -22.81 13.10
N ASP A 458 0.84 -22.96 14.16
CA ASP A 458 1.16 -23.72 15.37
C ASP A 458 2.50 -23.34 16.04
N GLY A 459 2.97 -22.10 15.87
CA GLY A 459 4.25 -21.60 16.41
C GLY A 459 5.39 -21.57 15.38
N VAL A 460 5.14 -22.04 14.15
CA VAL A 460 6.11 -22.13 13.05
C VAL A 460 5.82 -21.05 12.00
N PRO A 461 6.80 -20.23 11.61
CA PRO A 461 6.63 -19.31 10.48
C PRO A 461 6.54 -20.10 9.17
N THR A 462 5.46 -19.90 8.43
CA THR A 462 5.12 -20.65 7.21
C THR A 462 4.70 -19.71 6.09
N TRP A 463 5.41 -19.79 4.97
CA TRP A 463 5.04 -19.11 3.74
C TRP A 463 3.87 -19.82 3.07
N ILE A 464 2.85 -19.06 2.72
CA ILE A 464 1.73 -19.51 1.89
C ILE A 464 1.86 -18.82 0.54
N VAL A 465 1.96 -19.61 -0.52
CA VAL A 465 2.17 -19.14 -1.90
C VAL A 465 1.10 -19.72 -2.81
N SER A 466 0.65 -18.95 -3.79
CA SER A 466 -0.29 -19.41 -4.81
C SER A 466 0.44 -19.83 -6.07
N LEU A 467 0.21 -21.07 -6.53
CA LEU A 467 0.67 -21.54 -7.85
C LEU A 467 -0.40 -21.30 -8.92
N MET A 468 0.04 -20.74 -10.03
CA MET A 468 -0.78 -20.33 -11.16
C MET A 468 -0.22 -20.98 -12.44
N ASP A 469 -1.07 -21.38 -13.39
CA ASP A 469 -0.55 -21.71 -14.73
C ASP A 469 -0.12 -20.46 -15.50
N THR A 470 0.51 -20.67 -16.65
CA THR A 470 0.95 -19.62 -17.58
C THR A 470 -0.16 -18.70 -18.10
N LYS A 471 -1.44 -18.99 -17.79
CA LYS A 471 -2.59 -18.13 -18.09
C LYS A 471 -3.11 -17.40 -16.85
N GLY A 472 -2.41 -17.51 -15.71
CA GLY A 472 -2.75 -17.00 -14.39
C GLY A 472 -3.86 -17.79 -13.67
N ILE A 473 -4.17 -19.02 -14.10
CA ILE A 473 -5.23 -19.82 -13.47
C ILE A 473 -4.63 -20.53 -12.27
N PHE A 474 -5.18 -20.22 -11.08
CA PHE A 474 -4.83 -20.89 -9.85
C PHE A 474 -4.86 -22.41 -10.02
N LYS A 475 -3.85 -23.07 -9.44
CA LYS A 475 -3.73 -24.53 -9.39
C LYS A 475 -3.71 -25.03 -7.96
N LYS A 476 -2.80 -24.51 -7.13
CA LYS A 476 -2.53 -25.03 -5.79
C LYS A 476 -2.06 -23.94 -4.83
N TYR A 477 -2.34 -24.13 -3.55
CA TYR A 477 -1.64 -23.45 -2.46
C TYR A 477 -0.42 -24.27 -2.10
N VAL A 478 0.68 -23.59 -1.78
CA VAL A 478 1.92 -24.20 -1.31
C VAL A 478 2.24 -23.61 0.06
N TYR A 479 2.44 -24.48 1.03
CA TYR A 479 2.84 -24.15 2.40
C TYR A 479 4.29 -24.57 2.57
N ILE A 480 5.16 -23.62 2.89
CA ILE A 480 6.60 -23.82 3.00
C ILE A 480 7.03 -23.36 4.38
N ASN A 481 7.66 -24.22 5.17
CA ASN A 481 8.27 -23.79 6.42
C ASN A 481 9.39 -22.79 6.12
N ALA A 482 9.36 -21.64 6.78
CA ALA A 482 10.30 -20.56 6.50
C ALA A 482 11.70 -20.80 7.10
N VAL A 483 11.86 -21.79 7.98
CA VAL A 483 13.13 -22.17 8.63
C VAL A 483 13.70 -23.45 8.02
N ASP A 484 12.87 -24.48 7.91
CA ASP A 484 13.21 -25.77 7.30
C ASP A 484 12.59 -25.88 5.91
N ASN A 485 13.29 -25.34 4.92
CA ASN A 485 12.81 -25.21 3.55
C ASN A 485 12.52 -26.55 2.85
N ASP A 486 12.88 -27.70 3.44
CA ASP A 486 12.53 -29.03 2.94
C ASP A 486 11.09 -29.44 3.31
N ILE A 487 10.43 -28.71 4.22
CA ILE A 487 9.04 -28.94 4.60
C ILE A 487 8.14 -28.13 3.67
N VAL A 488 7.71 -28.78 2.61
CA VAL A 488 6.86 -28.20 1.55
C VAL A 488 5.64 -29.10 1.33
N VAL A 489 4.45 -28.50 1.40
CA VAL A 489 3.18 -29.20 1.14
C VAL A 489 2.31 -28.37 0.20
N ASP A 490 1.72 -29.01 -0.80
CA ASP A 490 0.79 -28.36 -1.72
C ASP A 490 -0.58 -29.05 -1.78
N ALA A 491 -1.66 -28.27 -1.91
CA ALA A 491 -3.00 -28.80 -2.16
C ALA A 491 -3.86 -27.82 -2.96
N GLU A 492 -4.97 -28.32 -3.51
CA GLU A 492 -5.91 -27.52 -4.31
C GLU A 492 -6.75 -26.54 -3.46
N ASN A 493 -6.82 -26.76 -2.15
CA ASN A 493 -7.58 -25.95 -1.21
C ASN A 493 -6.69 -25.55 -0.02
N ALA A 494 -6.84 -24.31 0.45
CA ALA A 494 -6.01 -23.75 1.52
C ALA A 494 -6.11 -24.55 2.83
N GLN A 495 -7.30 -24.99 3.22
CA GLN A 495 -7.51 -25.78 4.44
C GLN A 495 -6.91 -27.19 4.30
N ASN A 496 -7.08 -27.84 3.14
CA ASN A 496 -6.47 -29.15 2.91
C ASN A 496 -4.94 -29.08 2.94
N ALA A 497 -4.36 -28.01 2.39
CA ALA A 497 -2.91 -27.77 2.47
C ALA A 497 -2.46 -27.53 3.91
N LEU A 498 -3.23 -26.76 4.71
CA LEU A 498 -2.97 -26.54 6.13
C LEU A 498 -2.98 -27.87 6.92
N ASP A 499 -4.01 -28.69 6.72
CA ASP A 499 -4.14 -29.98 7.43
C ASP A 499 -2.99 -30.93 7.05
N ALA A 500 -2.63 -31.01 5.77
CA ALA A 500 -1.49 -31.80 5.31
C ALA A 500 -0.14 -31.25 5.81
N TYR A 501 0.02 -29.93 5.87
CA TYR A 501 1.22 -29.28 6.40
C TYR A 501 1.42 -29.56 7.90
N ARG A 502 0.35 -29.55 8.70
CA ARG A 502 0.41 -29.94 10.12
C ARG A 502 0.88 -31.37 10.33
N ILE A 503 0.43 -32.28 9.47
CA ILE A 503 0.90 -33.67 9.49
C ILE A 503 2.39 -33.71 9.15
N GLU A 504 2.84 -32.98 8.13
CA GLU A 504 4.25 -32.96 7.73
C GLU A 504 5.17 -32.34 8.80
N LEU A 505 4.72 -31.28 9.49
CA LEU A 505 5.43 -30.72 10.65
C LEU A 505 5.64 -31.77 11.74
N ALA A 506 4.60 -32.55 12.06
CA ALA A 506 4.71 -33.67 12.98
C ALA A 506 5.66 -34.75 12.42
N THR A 507 5.61 -35.05 11.12
CA THR A 507 6.48 -36.04 10.47
C THR A 507 7.96 -35.71 10.56
N LYS A 508 8.33 -34.45 10.39
CA LYS A 508 9.73 -34.04 10.40
C LYS A 508 10.32 -33.89 11.80
N GLY A 509 9.46 -33.95 12.83
CA GLY A 509 9.90 -33.70 14.20
C GLY A 509 10.38 -32.26 14.38
N SER A 510 10.01 -31.36 13.45
CA SER A 510 10.29 -29.94 13.56
C SER A 510 9.71 -29.49 14.90
N ASN A 511 10.57 -28.92 15.73
CA ASN A 511 10.31 -28.67 17.14
C ASN A 511 9.03 -27.84 17.31
N ASN A 512 7.93 -28.53 17.56
CA ASN A 512 6.63 -27.96 17.94
C ASN A 512 6.69 -27.30 19.34
N SER A 513 7.88 -27.19 19.95
CA SER A 513 8.12 -26.50 21.22
C SER A 513 7.98 -24.98 21.15
N SER A 514 7.52 -24.44 20.01
CA SER A 514 7.28 -23.02 19.77
C SER A 514 5.81 -22.59 19.84
N THR A 515 4.87 -23.51 20.06
CA THR A 515 3.51 -23.12 20.43
C THR A 515 3.56 -22.62 21.87
N GLU A 516 3.18 -21.36 22.13
CA GLU A 516 3.03 -20.87 23.51
C GLU A 516 2.18 -21.88 24.30
N ALA A 517 2.68 -22.32 25.46
CA ALA A 517 2.09 -23.39 26.26
C ALA A 517 0.61 -23.15 26.60
N ASP A 518 0.16 -21.89 26.55
CA ASP A 518 -1.19 -21.43 26.86
C ASP A 518 -2.24 -21.74 25.77
N ALA A 519 -1.83 -22.13 24.55
CA ALA A 519 -2.75 -22.45 23.45
C ALA A 519 -3.08 -23.96 23.31
N LEU A 520 -2.40 -24.83 24.06
CA LEU A 520 -2.57 -26.27 23.97
C LEU A 520 -3.58 -26.78 25.00
N ALA A 521 -4.72 -27.30 24.54
CA ALA A 521 -5.72 -27.90 25.42
C ALA A 521 -5.35 -29.34 25.76
N GLN A 522 -5.49 -29.73 27.02
CA GLN A 522 -5.39 -31.13 27.42
C GLN A 522 -6.59 -31.90 26.87
N LYS A 523 -6.32 -32.97 26.14
CA LYS A 523 -7.30 -33.89 25.55
C LYS A 523 -7.06 -35.30 26.09
N SER A 524 -8.14 -36.05 26.25
CA SER A 524 -8.11 -37.44 26.68
C SER A 524 -9.19 -38.22 25.95
N GLY A 525 -8.91 -39.47 25.62
CA GLY A 525 -9.89 -40.35 25.00
C GLY A 525 -9.40 -41.78 24.83
N VAL A 526 -10.26 -42.61 24.25
CA VAL A 526 -9.96 -43.99 23.90
C VAL A 526 -9.63 -44.05 22.42
N VAL A 527 -8.49 -44.64 22.06
CA VAL A 527 -8.06 -44.80 20.67
C VAL A 527 -9.02 -45.73 19.94
N GLN A 528 -9.64 -45.23 18.88
CA GLN A 528 -10.56 -45.98 18.03
C GLN A 528 -9.84 -46.63 16.84
N ARG A 529 -8.89 -45.91 16.23
CA ARG A 529 -8.09 -46.38 15.10
C ARG A 529 -6.69 -45.81 15.20
N ILE A 530 -5.71 -46.55 14.69
CA ILE A 530 -4.31 -46.14 14.65
C ILE A 530 -3.67 -46.51 13.33
N VAL A 531 -2.81 -45.62 12.84
CA VAL A 531 -1.96 -45.83 11.67
C VAL A 531 -0.55 -45.41 12.05
N VAL A 532 0.42 -46.28 11.80
CA VAL A 532 1.84 -45.99 11.98
C VAL A 532 2.47 -45.85 10.59
N LEU A 533 2.99 -44.66 10.30
CA LEU A 533 3.69 -44.35 9.06
C LEU A 533 5.18 -44.19 9.36
N ALA A 534 5.98 -45.14 8.91
CA ALA A 534 7.44 -45.04 8.98
C ALA A 534 7.96 -44.38 7.70
N ASN A 535 8.71 -43.29 7.83
CA ASN A 535 9.38 -42.61 6.73
C ASN A 535 10.87 -42.42 7.07
N GLY A 536 11.69 -43.40 6.68
CA GLY A 536 13.13 -43.38 6.94
C GLY A 536 13.47 -43.31 8.42
N SER A 537 14.01 -42.17 8.88
CA SER A 537 14.43 -41.94 10.27
C SER A 537 13.30 -41.52 11.20
N ASN A 538 12.11 -41.21 10.67
CA ASN A 538 10.98 -40.69 11.46
C ASN A 538 9.81 -41.67 11.40
N THR A 539 9.19 -41.95 12.56
CA THR A 539 7.96 -42.74 12.64
C THR A 539 6.84 -41.87 13.18
N VAL A 540 5.79 -41.68 12.38
CA VAL A 540 4.60 -40.92 12.79
C VAL A 540 3.51 -41.88 13.18
N VAL A 541 2.94 -41.64 14.34
CA VAL A 541 1.75 -42.34 14.81
C VAL A 541 0.58 -41.39 14.67
N SER A 542 -0.38 -41.76 13.83
CA SER A 542 -1.64 -41.02 13.66
C SER A 542 -2.80 -41.86 14.18
N PHE A 543 -3.70 -41.26 14.95
CA PHE A 543 -4.81 -41.99 15.55
C PHE A 543 -6.08 -41.15 15.63
N LEU A 544 -7.22 -41.84 15.76
CA LEU A 544 -8.54 -41.28 16.01
C LEU A 544 -8.99 -41.66 17.41
N LEU A 545 -9.66 -40.76 18.10
CA LEU A 545 -10.33 -41.06 19.37
C LEU A 545 -11.78 -41.49 19.11
N LYS A 546 -12.37 -42.23 20.04
CA LYS A 546 -13.79 -42.56 19.97
C LYS A 546 -14.63 -41.27 20.06
N ASP A 547 -15.61 -41.15 19.16
CA ASP A 547 -16.53 -40.00 19.05
C ASP A 547 -15.83 -38.67 18.67
N ASP A 548 -14.62 -38.74 18.10
CA ASP A 548 -13.84 -37.61 17.60
C ASP A 548 -13.23 -37.95 16.23
N ASN A 549 -13.49 -37.11 15.22
CA ASN A 549 -13.03 -37.33 13.86
C ASN A 549 -11.70 -36.61 13.55
N THR A 550 -11.11 -35.89 14.50
CA THR A 550 -9.81 -35.25 14.32
C THR A 550 -8.69 -36.30 14.32
N VAL A 551 -7.84 -36.26 13.29
CA VAL A 551 -6.62 -37.07 13.17
C VAL A 551 -5.53 -36.46 14.04
N TYR A 552 -5.16 -37.16 15.11
CA TYR A 552 -4.08 -36.74 16.00
C TYR A 552 -2.78 -37.41 15.58
N SER A 553 -1.72 -36.62 15.38
CA SER A 553 -0.42 -37.12 14.92
C SER A 553 0.73 -36.74 15.84
N VAL A 554 1.64 -37.69 16.10
CA VAL A 554 2.86 -37.49 16.89
C VAL A 554 4.05 -38.22 16.27
N ASN A 555 5.23 -37.61 16.37
CA ASN A 555 6.49 -38.25 16.01
C ASN A 555 7.01 -39.14 17.16
N SER A 556 7.47 -40.34 16.84
CA SER A 556 8.13 -41.24 17.81
C SER A 556 9.38 -40.65 18.43
N ASN A 557 10.08 -39.73 17.74
CA ASN A 557 11.28 -39.07 18.28
C ASN A 557 10.91 -38.14 19.45
N ASN A 558 9.72 -37.56 19.42
CA ASN A 558 9.22 -36.66 20.47
C ASN A 558 8.41 -37.41 21.53
N SER A 559 7.75 -38.51 21.14
CA SER A 559 7.05 -39.41 22.06
C SER A 559 7.37 -40.87 21.73
N PRO A 560 8.45 -41.43 22.32
CA PRO A 560 8.89 -42.80 22.01
C PRO A 560 7.84 -43.87 22.30
N TYR A 561 6.95 -43.62 23.27
CA TYR A 561 5.87 -44.56 23.62
C TYR A 561 4.73 -44.57 22.60
N ALA A 562 4.66 -43.60 21.69
CA ALA A 562 3.58 -43.50 20.71
C ALA A 562 3.49 -44.74 19.82
N ILE A 563 4.62 -45.37 19.49
CA ILE A 563 4.68 -46.55 18.61
C ILE A 563 4.01 -47.79 19.23
N PHE A 564 3.75 -47.78 20.53
CA PHE A 564 3.16 -48.90 21.25
C PHE A 564 1.65 -48.74 21.50
N ILE A 565 1.05 -47.60 21.11
CA ILE A 565 -0.39 -47.37 21.23
C ILE A 565 -1.15 -48.44 20.44
N LYS A 566 -2.27 -48.90 20.99
CA LYS A 566 -3.21 -49.82 20.35
C LYS A 566 -4.64 -49.29 20.40
N GLU A 567 -5.49 -49.86 19.55
CA GLU A 567 -6.94 -49.65 19.64
C GLU A 567 -7.43 -50.09 21.03
N GLY A 568 -8.24 -49.24 21.66
CA GLY A 568 -8.73 -49.43 23.04
C GLY A 568 -7.87 -48.79 24.13
N ASP A 569 -6.65 -48.34 23.83
CA ASP A 569 -5.82 -47.65 24.82
C ASP A 569 -6.41 -46.29 25.19
N LYS A 570 -6.28 -45.92 26.47
CA LYS A 570 -6.60 -44.58 26.94
C LYS A 570 -5.37 -43.71 26.85
N VAL A 571 -5.49 -42.59 26.13
CA VAL A 571 -4.41 -41.64 25.93
C VAL A 571 -4.79 -40.28 26.50
N THR A 572 -3.78 -39.55 26.97
CA THR A 572 -3.90 -38.14 27.35
C THR A 572 -2.76 -37.37 26.72
N PHE A 573 -3.06 -36.25 26.09
CA PHE A 573 -2.08 -35.44 25.37
C PHE A 573 -2.52 -33.99 25.34
N LYS A 574 -1.66 -33.13 24.81
CA LYS A 574 -1.93 -31.72 24.54
C LYS A 574 -2.03 -31.49 23.04
N ALA A 575 -3.05 -30.77 22.61
CA ALA A 575 -3.23 -30.42 21.21
C ALA A 575 -3.91 -29.04 21.08
N ASN A 576 -3.56 -28.30 20.05
CA ASN A 576 -4.37 -27.16 19.64
C ASN A 576 -5.47 -27.73 18.73
N VAL A 577 -6.73 -27.69 19.20
CA VAL A 577 -7.88 -28.22 18.46
C VAL A 577 -8.94 -27.13 18.36
N THR A 578 -9.15 -26.60 17.15
CA THR A 578 -10.32 -25.75 16.85
C THR A 578 -11.43 -26.55 16.19
N ALA A 579 -12.67 -26.04 16.26
CA ALA A 579 -13.86 -26.78 15.82
C ALA A 579 -13.84 -27.24 14.35
N ASP A 580 -13.00 -26.62 13.52
CA ASP A 580 -12.91 -26.90 12.08
C ASP A 580 -11.71 -27.77 11.69
N GLN A 581 -10.84 -28.15 12.64
CA GLN A 581 -9.64 -28.91 12.34
C GLN A 581 -9.92 -30.40 12.18
N THR A 582 -9.49 -30.94 11.04
CA THR A 582 -9.56 -32.38 10.77
C THR A 582 -8.27 -33.11 11.14
N ALA A 583 -7.17 -32.37 11.32
CA ALA A 583 -5.88 -32.90 11.76
C ALA A 583 -5.21 -31.98 12.78
N ALA A 584 -4.55 -32.56 13.77
CA ALA A 584 -3.81 -31.84 14.81
C ALA A 584 -2.52 -32.58 15.18
N SER A 585 -1.43 -31.82 15.31
CA SER A 585 -0.21 -32.32 15.94
C SER A 585 -0.38 -32.30 17.47
N ILE A 586 0.17 -33.30 18.16
CA ILE A 586 0.03 -33.43 19.61
C ILE A 586 1.37 -33.39 20.34
N GLN A 587 1.34 -33.01 21.60
CA GLN A 587 2.45 -32.95 22.54
C GLN A 587 2.11 -33.69 23.83
N ASP A 588 3.12 -33.98 24.66
CA ASP A 588 2.95 -34.58 25.99
C ASP A 588 2.06 -35.84 26.00
N LEU A 589 2.18 -36.69 24.98
CA LEU A 589 1.40 -37.92 24.91
C LEU A 589 1.78 -38.87 26.05
N THR A 590 0.75 -39.27 26.79
CA THR A 590 0.79 -40.32 27.82
C THR A 590 -0.22 -41.40 27.46
N VAL A 591 0.19 -42.66 27.61
CA VAL A 591 -0.65 -43.82 27.33
C VAL A 591 -0.85 -44.56 28.65
N GLN A 592 -2.10 -44.76 29.06
CA GLN A 592 -2.39 -45.39 30.34
C GLN A 592 -1.82 -46.82 30.36
N GLY A 593 -0.95 -47.12 31.33
CA GLY A 593 -0.28 -48.41 31.46
C GLY A 593 1.07 -48.52 30.76
N LEU A 594 1.55 -47.45 30.09
CA LEU A 594 2.88 -47.35 29.51
C LEU A 594 3.58 -46.07 30.02
N GLY A 595 4.83 -46.17 30.45
CA GLY A 595 5.68 -44.99 30.71
C GLY A 595 5.51 -44.30 32.07
N THR A 596 4.68 -44.80 32.99
CA THR A 596 4.77 -44.38 34.41
C THR A 596 5.92 -45.13 35.07
N LYS A 597 7.04 -44.46 35.31
CA LYS A 597 7.91 -44.86 36.43
C LYS A 597 7.14 -44.56 37.71
N GLU A 598 6.84 -45.61 38.49
CA GLU A 598 6.37 -45.45 39.88
C GLU A 598 7.35 -44.61 40.70
#